data_AF-A0A968RCR8-F1
#
_entry.id   AF-A0A968RCR8-F1
#
_cell.length_a   1.000
_cell.length_b   1.000
_cell.length_c   1.000
_cell.angle_alpha   90.00
_cell.angle_beta   90.00
_cell.angle_gamma   90.00
#
_symmetry.space_group_name_H-M   'P 1'
#
loop_
_entity.id
_entity.type
_entity.pdbx_description
1 polymer ?
#
loop_
_entity_poly.entity_id
_entity_poly.type
_entity_poly.pdbx_seq_one_letter_code
_entity_poly.pdbx_strand_id
1 'polypeptide(L)'
;MKTFEIEIDFREEYKTNSREEFIIQKVLYIEPGDDPETSPDLAFLKVSRQRFDGTNLIALPSTPLILATELPEDESEIVVIGYPSEDPKRLDFSGEVIQAIFNDIYNVKRLQPGNIKLVEPNVFTHNSSTLRGNSGSAVVDFKTGKAVGLHWGGRNKIANYAVPAMIIEQRLNDLLSGKLKIKSIAESTIIIFSSPTDLESVDNQTPIELDDTPCFCPLDDEKLENLILEAVPFPEVNTQLLISGTGYYSYALFREKQFGLPETIKAIEEIGKMWFQNHRTGPVIGVGNISKNGGGPVPPHSSHQTGLDVDFRLLRTDGARIGITFRDPNYSLNRTQDLINTILNNSVLSVQLILCNDDRLKGVQPWPGHDDHLHVRFINNHC
;
A
#
# COMPACT_ATOMS: atom_id res chain seq x y z
N MET A 1 -23.29 -5.45 9.72
CA MET A 1 -22.60 -4.97 8.51
C MET A 1 -22.89 -3.48 8.40
N LYS A 2 -21.89 -2.62 8.62
CA LYS A 2 -22.06 -1.17 8.47
C LYS A 2 -21.75 -0.88 7.00
N THR A 3 -22.74 -0.41 6.24
CA THR A 3 -22.56 -0.04 4.84
C THR A 3 -21.98 1.37 4.82
N PHE A 4 -20.84 1.54 4.16
CA PHE A 4 -20.26 2.86 3.92
C PHE A 4 -20.68 3.32 2.54
N GLU A 5 -21.26 4.51 2.48
CA GLU A 5 -21.44 5.22 1.23
C GLU A 5 -20.10 5.91 0.91
N ILE A 6 -19.60 5.67 -0.29
CA ILE A 6 -18.36 6.26 -0.78
C ILE A 6 -18.73 7.14 -1.96
N GLU A 7 -18.20 8.36 -1.99
CA GLU A 7 -18.45 9.31 -3.06
C GLU A 7 -17.14 9.65 -3.77
N ILE A 8 -17.27 10.03 -5.05
CA ILE A 8 -16.19 10.59 -5.86
C ILE A 8 -16.53 12.03 -6.21
N ASP A 9 -15.68 12.99 -5.83
CA ASP A 9 -15.84 14.40 -6.21
C ASP A 9 -15.07 14.72 -7.50
N PHE A 10 -15.80 15.08 -8.55
CA PHE A 10 -15.22 15.49 -9.83
C PHE A 10 -14.87 16.98 -9.89
N ARG A 11 -15.18 17.79 -8.88
CA ARG A 11 -14.96 19.23 -8.86
C ARG A 11 -13.85 19.65 -7.90
N GLU A 12 -14.04 19.43 -6.59
CA GLU A 12 -13.17 19.82 -5.46
C GLU A 12 -12.08 20.85 -5.84
N GLU A 13 -12.48 22.09 -6.16
CA GLU A 13 -11.62 23.15 -6.69
C GLU A 13 -11.24 24.15 -5.58
N TYR A 14 -10.09 24.82 -5.71
CA TYR A 14 -9.63 25.78 -4.70
C TYR A 14 -10.56 27.00 -4.60
N LYS A 15 -10.93 27.39 -3.37
CA LYS A 15 -11.80 28.55 -3.07
C LYS A 15 -13.19 28.49 -3.71
N THR A 16 -13.71 27.29 -3.97
CA THR A 16 -15.12 27.11 -4.29
C THR A 16 -15.78 26.17 -3.28
N ASN A 17 -17.07 26.40 -3.04
CA ASN A 17 -17.91 25.53 -2.23
C ASN A 17 -18.75 24.59 -3.11
N SER A 18 -18.62 24.67 -4.43
CA SER A 18 -19.31 23.79 -5.36
C SER A 18 -18.63 22.43 -5.40
N ARG A 19 -19.41 21.37 -5.18
CA ARG A 19 -18.96 19.98 -5.21
C ARG A 19 -19.59 19.23 -6.36
N GLU A 20 -18.94 18.19 -6.85
CA GLU A 20 -19.51 17.23 -7.81
C GLU A 20 -19.22 15.79 -7.36
N GLU A 21 -19.57 15.50 -6.11
CA GLU A 21 -19.63 14.20 -5.43
C GLU A 21 -20.71 13.27 -6.00
N PHE A 22 -20.36 12.07 -6.42
CA PHE A 22 -21.31 11.04 -6.86
C PHE A 22 -21.03 9.72 -6.14
N ILE A 23 -22.08 8.97 -5.81
CA ILE A 23 -21.96 7.71 -5.09
C ILE A 23 -21.29 6.64 -5.96
N ILE A 24 -20.28 5.99 -5.41
CA ILE A 24 -19.67 4.78 -5.95
C ILE A 24 -20.56 3.60 -5.56
N GLN A 25 -21.30 3.08 -6.53
CA GLN A 25 -22.27 2.01 -6.34
C GLN A 25 -21.61 0.64 -6.22
N LYS A 26 -20.50 0.42 -6.95
CA LYS A 26 -19.84 -0.89 -7.02
C LYS A 26 -18.43 -0.77 -7.59
N VAL A 27 -17.51 -1.56 -7.05
CA VAL A 27 -16.26 -1.91 -7.74
C VAL A 27 -16.56 -2.99 -8.78
N LEU A 28 -16.43 -2.67 -10.07
CA LEU A 28 -16.72 -3.59 -11.17
C LEU A 28 -15.55 -4.52 -11.45
N TYR A 29 -14.33 -4.02 -11.31
CA TYR A 29 -13.11 -4.75 -11.61
C TYR A 29 -11.91 -4.06 -10.97
N ILE A 30 -10.92 -4.84 -10.56
CA ILE A 30 -9.58 -4.41 -10.18
C ILE A 30 -8.64 -5.33 -10.97
N GLU A 31 -7.66 -4.77 -11.66
CA GLU A 31 -6.71 -5.59 -12.41
C GLU A 31 -5.97 -6.55 -11.45
N PRO A 32 -5.93 -7.87 -11.75
CA PRO A 32 -5.19 -8.83 -10.96
C PRO A 32 -3.70 -8.80 -11.31
N GLY A 33 -2.84 -8.74 -10.31
CA GLY A 33 -1.39 -8.75 -10.50
C GLY A 33 -0.75 -7.49 -9.92
N ASP A 34 0.49 -7.65 -9.47
CA ASP A 34 1.18 -6.64 -8.65
C ASP A 34 2.46 -6.12 -9.32
N ASP A 35 2.71 -6.51 -10.57
CA ASP A 35 3.84 -6.09 -11.38
C ASP A 35 3.35 -5.19 -12.53
N PRO A 36 3.65 -3.88 -12.52
CA PRO A 36 3.20 -2.94 -13.54
C PRO A 36 3.77 -3.21 -14.95
N GLU A 37 4.83 -4.02 -15.09
CA GLU A 37 5.35 -4.44 -16.40
C GLU A 37 4.46 -5.51 -17.05
N THR A 38 3.79 -6.33 -16.23
CA THR A 38 2.98 -7.48 -16.66
C THR A 38 1.48 -7.34 -16.38
N SER A 39 1.07 -6.42 -15.51
CA SER A 39 -0.32 -6.14 -15.14
C SER A 39 -0.56 -4.64 -14.89
N PRO A 40 -1.44 -3.98 -15.66
CA PRO A 40 -1.66 -2.54 -15.55
C PRO A 40 -2.40 -2.16 -14.23
N ASP A 41 -1.89 -1.17 -13.49
CA ASP A 41 -2.53 -0.70 -12.26
C ASP A 41 -3.80 0.13 -12.55
N LEU A 42 -4.95 -0.55 -12.63
CA LEU A 42 -6.25 0.07 -12.89
C LEU A 42 -7.41 -0.64 -12.17
N ALA A 43 -8.51 0.10 -12.01
CA ALA A 43 -9.79 -0.43 -11.55
C ALA A 43 -10.96 0.26 -12.26
N PHE A 44 -12.08 -0.45 -12.42
CA PHE A 44 -13.33 0.11 -12.93
C PHE A 44 -14.37 0.19 -11.82
N LEU A 45 -14.96 1.37 -11.67
CA LEU A 45 -15.98 1.67 -10.67
C LEU A 45 -17.30 2.03 -11.36
N LYS A 46 -18.41 1.59 -10.77
CA LYS A 46 -19.76 2.02 -11.15
C LYS A 46 -20.15 3.21 -10.29
N VAL A 47 -20.41 4.35 -10.94
CA VAL A 47 -20.79 5.61 -10.28
C VAL A 47 -22.26 5.92 -10.57
N SER A 48 -22.96 6.53 -9.60
CA SER A 48 -24.32 7.02 -9.78
C SER A 48 -24.37 8.11 -10.85
N ARG A 49 -25.33 8.01 -11.79
CA ARG A 49 -25.50 9.03 -12.85
C ARG A 49 -26.06 10.36 -12.37
N GLN A 50 -26.62 10.38 -11.16
CA GLN A 50 -27.26 11.55 -10.57
C GLN A 50 -27.00 11.54 -9.07
N ARG A 51 -27.00 12.74 -8.50
CA ARG A 51 -26.98 12.97 -7.05
C ARG A 51 -28.08 13.98 -6.70
N PHE A 52 -28.48 13.98 -5.43
CA PHE A 52 -29.35 15.00 -4.88
C PHE A 52 -28.55 15.85 -3.88
N ASP A 53 -28.44 17.16 -4.11
CA ASP A 53 -27.65 18.07 -3.25
C ASP A 53 -28.46 18.69 -2.10
N GLY A 54 -29.67 18.18 -1.86
CA GLY A 54 -30.65 18.75 -0.94
C GLY A 54 -31.68 19.66 -1.61
N THR A 55 -31.39 20.16 -2.82
CA THR A 55 -32.27 21.10 -3.55
C THR A 55 -32.57 20.69 -4.98
N ASN A 56 -31.60 20.13 -5.70
CA ASN A 56 -31.71 19.77 -7.10
C ASN A 56 -31.09 18.39 -7.37
N LEU A 57 -31.57 17.74 -8.43
CA LEU A 57 -30.89 16.59 -9.02
C LEU A 57 -29.77 17.10 -9.94
N ILE A 58 -28.53 16.81 -9.58
CA ILE A 58 -27.35 17.11 -10.39
C ILE A 58 -26.97 15.83 -11.15
N ALA A 59 -26.84 15.93 -12.46
CA ALA A 59 -26.41 14.82 -13.31
C ALA A 59 -24.89 14.79 -13.43
N LEU A 60 -24.33 13.57 -13.46
CA LEU A 60 -22.95 13.34 -13.85
C LEU A 60 -22.73 13.94 -15.26
N PRO A 61 -21.60 14.61 -15.52
CA PRO A 61 -21.28 15.11 -16.85
C PRO A 61 -21.51 14.04 -17.92
N SER A 62 -22.31 14.36 -18.94
CA SER A 62 -22.74 13.40 -19.96
C SER A 62 -21.63 13.01 -20.93
N THR A 63 -20.56 13.80 -20.98
CA THR A 63 -19.45 13.62 -21.92
C THR A 63 -18.24 13.09 -21.18
N PRO A 64 -17.89 11.80 -21.32
CA PRO A 64 -16.67 11.26 -20.75
C PRO A 64 -15.43 11.86 -21.44
N LEU A 65 -14.28 11.77 -20.76
CA LEU A 65 -13.00 12.04 -21.41
C LEU A 65 -12.81 11.05 -22.57
N ILE A 66 -12.40 11.59 -23.72
CA ILE A 66 -12.13 10.78 -24.90
C ILE A 66 -10.75 10.16 -24.72
N LEU A 67 -10.66 8.83 -24.78
CA LEU A 67 -9.39 8.11 -24.75
C LEU A 67 -8.64 8.31 -26.07
N ALA A 68 -7.32 8.43 -26.00
CA ALA A 68 -6.45 8.37 -27.17
C ALA A 68 -6.43 6.94 -27.73
N THR A 69 -6.44 6.83 -29.06
CA THR A 69 -6.44 5.55 -29.80
C THR A 69 -5.04 5.09 -30.17
N GLU A 70 -4.04 5.92 -29.91
CA GLU A 70 -2.63 5.68 -30.22
C GLU A 70 -1.81 5.87 -28.96
N LEU A 71 -0.67 5.19 -28.89
CA LEU A 71 0.32 5.47 -27.85
C LEU A 71 0.80 6.91 -28.00
N PRO A 72 1.06 7.60 -26.88
CA PRO A 72 1.63 8.92 -26.96
C PRO A 72 3.06 8.87 -27.50
N GLU A 73 3.55 9.97 -28.06
CA GLU A 73 4.94 10.10 -28.51
C GLU A 73 5.85 10.55 -27.36
N ASP A 74 7.13 10.17 -27.40
CA ASP A 74 8.14 10.69 -26.48
C ASP A 74 8.16 12.23 -26.51
N GLU A 75 8.35 12.84 -25.34
CA GLU A 75 8.36 14.29 -25.12
C GLU A 75 7.02 15.02 -25.41
N SER A 76 5.93 14.30 -25.70
CA SER A 76 4.59 14.89 -25.82
C SER A 76 4.22 15.68 -24.57
N GLU A 77 3.67 16.87 -24.77
CA GLU A 77 3.20 17.76 -23.70
C GLU A 77 1.88 17.23 -23.12
N ILE A 78 1.88 16.98 -21.82
CA ILE A 78 0.75 16.44 -21.10
C ILE A 78 0.39 17.29 -19.89
N VAL A 79 -0.83 17.09 -19.40
CA VAL A 79 -1.27 17.58 -18.11
C VAL A 79 -1.86 16.42 -17.33
N VAL A 80 -1.39 16.23 -16.09
CA VAL A 80 -2.04 15.35 -15.12
C VAL A 80 -3.11 16.15 -14.40
N ILE A 81 -4.34 15.65 -14.40
CA ILE A 81 -5.48 16.29 -13.76
C ILE A 81 -5.91 15.44 -12.56
N GLY A 82 -5.59 15.93 -11.36
CA GLY A 82 -5.62 15.12 -10.14
C GLY A 82 -5.80 15.91 -8.85
N TYR A 83 -5.78 15.20 -7.73
CA TYR A 83 -5.97 15.75 -6.39
C TYR A 83 -4.72 15.52 -5.52
N PRO A 84 -3.63 16.28 -5.72
CA PRO A 84 -2.42 16.18 -4.92
C PRO A 84 -2.74 16.46 -3.44
N SER A 85 -2.50 15.47 -2.59
CA SER A 85 -2.70 15.54 -1.15
C SER A 85 -1.50 16.15 -0.45
N GLU A 86 -1.78 16.74 0.71
CA GLU A 86 -0.72 17.19 1.63
C GLU A 86 0.06 15.96 2.15
N ASP A 87 1.39 16.05 2.20
CA ASP A 87 2.25 15.04 2.83
C ASP A 87 3.21 15.72 3.80
N PRO A 88 2.81 15.90 5.08
CA PRO A 88 3.63 16.56 6.09
C PRO A 88 4.97 15.88 6.37
N LYS A 89 5.11 14.59 5.98
CA LYS A 89 6.28 13.76 6.28
C LYS A 89 7.34 13.77 5.18
N ARG A 90 7.08 14.35 4.01
CA ARG A 90 8.03 14.48 2.88
C ARG A 90 8.74 15.84 2.78
N LEU A 91 8.64 16.66 3.83
CA LEU A 91 9.32 17.96 3.90
C LEU A 91 10.86 17.86 4.02
N ASP A 92 11.42 16.67 4.21
CA ASP A 92 12.87 16.51 4.28
C ASP A 92 13.50 16.65 2.87
N PHE A 93 14.32 17.70 2.70
CA PHE A 93 15.03 18.17 1.50
C PHE A 93 14.23 18.69 0.29
N SER A 94 12.90 18.52 0.23
CA SER A 94 12.08 19.00 -0.91
C SER A 94 10.88 19.88 -0.53
N GLY A 95 10.70 20.16 0.76
CA GLY A 95 9.55 20.92 1.27
C GLY A 95 9.41 22.31 0.64
N GLU A 96 10.50 23.07 0.52
CA GLU A 96 10.46 24.41 -0.09
C GLU A 96 10.09 24.38 -1.57
N VAL A 97 10.55 23.37 -2.33
CA VAL A 97 10.22 23.22 -3.75
C VAL A 97 8.77 22.77 -3.93
N ILE A 98 8.29 21.83 -3.12
CA ILE A 98 6.90 21.38 -3.13
C ILE A 98 5.99 22.56 -2.76
N GLN A 99 6.34 23.31 -1.70
CA GLN A 99 5.62 24.51 -1.31
C GLN A 99 5.65 25.57 -2.43
N ALA A 100 6.77 25.76 -3.13
CA ALA A 100 6.80 26.70 -4.26
C ALA A 100 5.91 26.27 -5.42
N ILE A 101 5.81 24.97 -5.71
CA ILE A 101 4.98 24.42 -6.80
C ILE A 101 3.50 24.43 -6.45
N PHE A 102 3.15 23.95 -5.24
CA PHE A 102 1.77 23.77 -4.82
C PHE A 102 1.22 24.93 -3.99
N ASN A 103 2.07 25.85 -3.51
CA ASN A 103 1.69 27.06 -2.77
C ASN A 103 0.74 26.78 -1.59
N ASP A 104 1.03 25.72 -0.83
CA ASP A 104 0.24 25.24 0.32
C ASP A 104 -1.25 24.98 0.03
N ILE A 105 -1.57 24.66 -1.22
CA ILE A 105 -2.92 24.36 -1.66
C ILE A 105 -2.96 22.87 -2.07
N TYR A 106 -3.51 22.04 -1.20
CA TYR A 106 -3.57 20.58 -1.39
C TYR A 106 -5.01 20.07 -1.30
N ASN A 107 -5.22 18.80 -1.63
CA ASN A 107 -6.50 18.09 -1.59
C ASN A 107 -7.58 18.72 -2.49
N VAL A 108 -7.17 19.46 -3.52
CA VAL A 108 -8.03 20.09 -4.52
C VAL A 108 -7.57 19.72 -5.91
N LYS A 109 -8.45 19.84 -6.90
CA LYS A 109 -8.17 19.56 -8.30
C LYS A 109 -7.06 20.48 -8.80
N ARG A 110 -6.03 19.88 -9.39
CA ARG A 110 -4.91 20.58 -10.00
C ARG A 110 -4.66 20.12 -11.42
N LEU A 111 -4.17 21.05 -12.23
CA LEU A 111 -3.52 20.78 -13.50
C LEU A 111 -2.01 20.75 -13.25
N GLN A 112 -1.37 19.62 -13.52
CA GLN A 112 0.05 19.39 -13.28
C GLN A 112 0.74 19.12 -14.63
N PRO A 113 1.28 20.16 -15.29
CA PRO A 113 1.89 20.02 -16.60
C PRO A 113 3.17 19.21 -16.54
N GLY A 114 3.52 18.57 -17.65
CA GLY A 114 4.77 17.85 -17.85
C GLY A 114 4.91 17.32 -19.28
N ASN A 115 5.90 16.46 -19.47
CA ASN A 115 6.20 15.78 -20.72
C ASN A 115 6.29 14.28 -20.46
N ILE A 116 5.91 13.50 -21.47
CA ILE A 116 6.18 12.06 -21.52
C ILE A 116 7.67 11.83 -21.73
N LYS A 117 8.23 10.83 -21.05
CA LYS A 117 9.68 10.56 -21.03
C LYS A 117 10.09 9.23 -21.61
N LEU A 118 9.25 8.21 -21.48
CA LEU A 118 9.48 6.89 -22.04
C LEU A 118 8.12 6.24 -22.28
N VAL A 119 7.95 5.63 -23.44
CA VAL A 119 6.73 4.90 -23.81
C VAL A 119 7.07 3.44 -24.07
N GLU A 120 6.44 2.56 -23.30
CA GLU A 120 6.46 1.11 -23.48
C GLU A 120 5.03 0.61 -23.75
N PRO A 121 4.84 -0.61 -24.26
CA PRO A 121 3.50 -1.09 -24.65
C PRO A 121 2.45 -1.08 -23.53
N ASN A 122 2.87 -1.33 -22.27
CA ASN A 122 1.98 -1.47 -21.13
C ASN A 122 2.07 -0.32 -20.11
N VAL A 123 3.08 0.53 -20.22
CA VAL A 123 3.37 1.62 -19.27
C VAL A 123 4.07 2.75 -20.00
N PHE A 124 3.80 3.99 -19.61
CA PHE A 124 4.64 5.11 -19.98
C PHE A 124 5.00 5.95 -18.77
N THR A 125 6.07 6.72 -18.89
CA THR A 125 6.55 7.61 -17.83
C THR A 125 6.41 9.08 -18.18
N HIS A 126 6.30 9.93 -17.17
CA HIS A 126 6.24 11.38 -17.33
C HIS A 126 6.90 12.14 -16.16
N ASN A 127 7.21 13.42 -16.36
CA ASN A 127 7.91 14.26 -15.38
C ASN A 127 7.00 15.28 -14.65
N SER A 128 5.68 15.19 -14.80
CA SER A 128 4.75 16.09 -14.11
C SER A 128 4.97 16.11 -12.60
N SER A 129 4.84 17.26 -11.97
CA SER A 129 4.96 17.36 -10.51
C SER A 129 3.73 16.77 -9.82
N THR A 130 3.82 15.52 -9.36
CA THR A 130 2.75 14.81 -8.64
C THR A 130 3.13 14.57 -7.18
N LEU A 131 2.10 14.45 -6.35
CA LEU A 131 2.17 14.05 -4.95
C LEU A 131 1.29 12.81 -4.71
N ARG A 132 1.24 12.33 -3.47
CA ARG A 132 0.16 11.44 -3.01
C ARG A 132 -1.21 12.02 -3.39
N GLY A 133 -2.22 11.17 -3.52
CA GLY A 133 -3.56 11.57 -3.96
C GLY A 133 -3.71 11.71 -5.48
N ASN A 134 -2.62 11.71 -6.27
CA ASN A 134 -2.72 11.69 -7.73
C ASN A 134 -2.99 10.30 -8.32
N SER A 135 -2.89 9.21 -7.57
CA SER A 135 -3.22 7.87 -8.10
C SER A 135 -4.67 7.85 -8.62
N GLY A 136 -4.84 7.42 -9.87
CA GLY A 136 -6.11 7.48 -10.59
C GLY A 136 -6.35 8.77 -11.39
N SER A 137 -5.40 9.70 -11.41
CA SER A 137 -5.53 10.96 -12.17
C SER A 137 -5.44 10.73 -13.66
N ALA A 138 -6.25 11.47 -14.43
CA ALA A 138 -6.20 11.43 -15.88
C ALA A 138 -4.91 12.11 -16.38
N VAL A 139 -4.21 11.44 -17.29
CA VAL A 139 -3.10 12.02 -18.05
C VAL A 139 -3.66 12.43 -19.40
N VAL A 140 -3.65 13.73 -19.68
CA VAL A 140 -4.30 14.32 -20.85
C VAL A 140 -3.25 14.93 -21.76
N ASP A 141 -3.29 14.60 -23.05
CA ASP A 141 -2.47 15.27 -24.06
C ASP A 141 -2.92 16.72 -24.21
N PHE A 142 -1.97 17.65 -24.05
CA PHE A 142 -2.27 19.07 -23.98
C PHE A 142 -2.83 19.62 -25.29
N LYS A 143 -2.44 19.06 -26.44
CA LYS A 143 -2.82 19.56 -27.77
C LYS A 143 -4.21 19.08 -28.19
N THR A 144 -4.53 17.81 -27.92
CA THR A 144 -5.75 17.16 -28.38
C THR A 144 -6.86 17.13 -27.33
N GLY A 145 -6.52 17.30 -26.05
CA GLY A 145 -7.45 17.15 -24.93
C GLY A 145 -7.92 15.71 -24.69
N LYS A 146 -7.32 14.72 -25.37
CA LYS A 146 -7.61 13.30 -25.16
C LYS A 146 -6.83 12.76 -23.97
N ALA A 147 -7.45 11.87 -23.22
CA ALA A 147 -6.77 11.13 -22.17
C ALA A 147 -5.83 10.08 -22.80
N VAL A 148 -4.54 10.23 -22.58
CA VAL A 148 -3.48 9.32 -23.06
C VAL A 148 -3.11 8.25 -22.02
N GLY A 149 -3.54 8.43 -20.77
CA GLY A 149 -3.37 7.40 -19.74
C GLY A 149 -3.95 7.72 -18.38
N LEU A 150 -3.67 6.82 -17.43
CA LEU A 150 -4.06 6.89 -16.03
C LEU A 150 -2.81 6.87 -15.15
N HIS A 151 -2.56 7.95 -14.41
CA HIS A 151 -1.43 8.01 -13.49
C HIS A 151 -1.69 7.10 -12.29
N TRP A 152 -0.70 6.27 -11.91
CA TRP A 152 -0.83 5.37 -10.76
C TRP A 152 0.22 5.60 -9.67
N GLY A 153 1.42 6.07 -10.02
CA GLY A 153 2.45 6.34 -9.02
C GLY A 153 3.70 7.05 -9.54
N GLY A 154 4.64 7.29 -8.63
CA GLY A 154 5.90 7.95 -8.95
C GLY A 154 7.02 7.64 -7.97
N ARG A 155 8.24 7.61 -8.49
CA ARG A 155 9.50 7.49 -7.75
C ARG A 155 10.16 8.88 -7.71
N ASN A 156 10.35 9.41 -6.50
CA ASN A 156 10.86 10.77 -6.30
C ASN A 156 12.18 10.99 -7.05
N LYS A 157 12.26 12.07 -7.85
CA LYS A 157 13.39 12.43 -8.72
C LYS A 157 13.78 11.39 -9.78
N ILE A 158 12.94 10.38 -10.03
CA ILE A 158 13.19 9.34 -11.05
C ILE A 158 12.15 9.46 -12.16
N ALA A 159 10.90 9.12 -11.89
CA ALA A 159 9.84 9.10 -12.90
C ALA A 159 8.46 9.00 -12.24
N ASN A 160 7.43 9.46 -12.96
CA ASN A 160 6.04 9.07 -12.71
C ASN A 160 5.60 8.07 -13.76
N TYR A 161 4.61 7.25 -13.42
CA TYR A 161 4.17 6.13 -14.23
C TYR A 161 2.66 6.20 -14.48
N ALA A 162 2.26 5.81 -15.68
CA ALA A 162 0.88 5.79 -16.11
C ALA A 162 0.56 4.57 -16.99
N VAL A 163 -0.68 4.08 -16.87
CA VAL A 163 -1.23 3.06 -17.76
C VAL A 163 -1.65 3.73 -19.08
N PRO A 164 -1.24 3.23 -20.26
CA PRO A 164 -1.67 3.76 -21.55
C PRO A 164 -3.18 3.66 -21.79
N ALA A 165 -3.76 4.68 -22.43
CA ALA A 165 -5.20 4.74 -22.73
C ALA A 165 -5.72 3.52 -23.52
N MET A 166 -4.92 2.99 -24.43
CA MET A 166 -5.26 1.78 -25.19
C MET A 166 -5.48 0.55 -24.30
N ILE A 167 -4.68 0.40 -23.23
CA ILE A 167 -4.84 -0.69 -22.27
C ILE A 167 -6.15 -0.52 -21.48
N ILE A 168 -6.46 0.72 -21.08
CA ILE A 168 -7.71 1.06 -20.39
C ILE A 168 -8.91 0.74 -21.29
N GLU A 169 -8.87 1.15 -22.56
CA GLU A 169 -9.93 0.88 -23.54
C GLU A 169 -10.10 -0.62 -23.76
N GLN A 170 -9.02 -1.37 -23.94
CA GLN A 170 -9.05 -2.82 -24.10
C GLN A 170 -9.70 -3.49 -22.88
N ARG A 171 -9.26 -3.14 -21.67
CA ARG A 171 -9.81 -3.71 -20.42
C ARG A 171 -11.27 -3.33 -20.22
N LEU A 172 -11.66 -2.11 -20.56
CA LEU A 172 -13.06 -1.69 -20.51
C LEU A 172 -13.91 -2.51 -21.49
N ASN A 173 -13.45 -2.73 -22.71
CA ASN A 173 -14.13 -3.55 -23.70
C ASN A 173 -14.24 -5.02 -23.27
N ASP A 174 -13.18 -5.58 -22.69
CA ASP A 174 -13.20 -6.95 -22.18
C ASP A 174 -14.13 -7.09 -20.95
N LEU A 175 -14.24 -6.06 -20.10
CA LEU A 175 -15.22 -6.00 -19.01
C LEU A 175 -16.65 -5.93 -19.54
N LEU A 176 -16.93 -5.03 -20.49
CA LEU A 176 -18.26 -4.83 -21.06
C LEU A 176 -18.74 -6.03 -21.90
N SER A 177 -17.81 -6.76 -22.53
CA SER A 177 -18.12 -8.01 -23.24
C SER A 177 -18.21 -9.23 -22.32
N GLY A 178 -17.91 -9.08 -21.03
CA GLY A 178 -17.97 -10.16 -20.03
C GLY A 178 -16.81 -11.15 -20.09
N LYS A 179 -15.74 -10.84 -20.83
CA LYS A 179 -14.48 -11.61 -20.83
C LYS A 179 -13.72 -11.43 -19.52
N LEU A 180 -13.66 -10.21 -19.00
CA LEU A 180 -13.21 -9.97 -17.64
C LEU A 180 -14.36 -10.30 -16.70
N LYS A 181 -14.17 -11.35 -15.90
CA LYS A 181 -15.06 -11.69 -14.81
C LYS A 181 -14.35 -11.41 -13.51
N ILE A 182 -15.08 -10.82 -12.56
CA ILE A 182 -14.69 -10.91 -11.15
C ILE A 182 -14.60 -12.41 -10.86
N LYS A 183 -13.43 -12.95 -10.50
CA LYS A 183 -13.36 -14.28 -9.87
C LYS A 183 -14.37 -14.22 -8.74
N SER A 184 -15.44 -15.03 -8.80
CA SER A 184 -16.49 -14.97 -7.78
C SER A 184 -15.80 -15.00 -6.44
N ILE A 185 -15.90 -13.91 -5.68
CA ILE A 185 -15.41 -13.85 -4.34
C ILE A 185 -16.29 -14.86 -3.60
N ALA A 186 -15.82 -16.09 -3.44
CA ALA A 186 -16.42 -17.02 -2.52
C ALA A 186 -16.32 -16.35 -1.16
N GLU A 187 -17.40 -15.69 -0.74
CA GLU A 187 -17.63 -15.01 0.55
C GLU A 187 -16.35 -14.66 1.33
N SER A 188 -15.40 -14.00 0.67
CA SER A 188 -14.24 -13.45 1.35
C SER A 188 -14.79 -12.18 1.94
N THR A 189 -15.19 -12.28 3.19
CA THR A 189 -15.67 -11.15 3.98
C THR A 189 -14.48 -10.20 4.14
N ILE A 190 -14.26 -9.34 3.15
CA ILE A 190 -13.32 -8.24 3.25
C ILE A 190 -13.96 -7.27 4.26
N ILE A 191 -13.52 -7.34 5.51
CA ILE A 191 -13.87 -6.36 6.53
C ILE A 191 -12.89 -5.20 6.36
N ILE A 192 -13.35 -4.17 5.66
CA ILE A 192 -12.67 -2.86 5.58
C ILE A 192 -13.04 -2.08 6.83
N PHE A 193 -12.04 -1.71 7.64
CA PHE A 193 -12.22 -0.80 8.76
C PHE A 193 -12.39 0.63 8.23
N SER A 194 -13.48 1.27 8.62
CA SER A 194 -13.68 2.71 8.53
C SER A 194 -12.84 3.43 9.59
N SER A 195 -12.34 4.61 9.22
CA SER A 195 -11.72 5.71 9.99
C SER A 195 -11.48 5.59 11.53
N PRO A 196 -10.40 6.18 12.10
CA PRO A 196 -9.92 5.97 13.47
C PRO A 196 -10.72 6.67 14.60
N THR A 197 -11.98 7.06 14.40
CA THR A 197 -12.63 8.04 15.28
C THR A 197 -13.52 7.52 16.40
N ASP A 198 -13.69 6.20 16.58
CA ASP A 198 -14.45 5.68 17.74
C ASP A 198 -13.49 5.00 18.74
N LEU A 199 -12.63 5.82 19.35
CA LEU A 199 -11.87 5.47 20.55
C LEU A 199 -12.73 5.85 21.76
N GLU A 200 -13.65 4.97 22.17
CA GLU A 200 -14.15 4.96 23.54
C GLU A 200 -14.75 3.59 23.91
N SER A 201 -14.18 3.00 24.96
CA SER A 201 -14.64 1.83 25.72
C SER A 201 -14.61 0.45 25.05
N VAL A 202 -13.44 -0.21 25.08
CA VAL A 202 -13.42 -1.62 25.49
C VAL A 202 -12.27 -1.80 26.49
N ASP A 203 -12.66 -1.92 27.75
CA ASP A 203 -11.85 -2.35 28.87
C ASP A 203 -11.35 -3.78 28.61
N ASN A 204 -10.03 -3.98 28.59
CA ASN A 204 -9.40 -5.29 28.61
C ASN A 204 -8.47 -5.38 29.82
N GLN A 205 -9.02 -5.24 31.02
CA GLN A 205 -8.44 -5.80 32.24
C GLN A 205 -8.72 -7.31 32.30
N THR A 206 -7.96 -8.09 31.53
CA THR A 206 -7.71 -9.49 31.90
C THR A 206 -6.26 -9.83 31.55
N PRO A 207 -5.36 -9.94 32.54
CA PRO A 207 -4.01 -10.43 32.29
C PRO A 207 -4.09 -11.87 31.80
N ILE A 208 -3.57 -12.13 30.61
CA ILE A 208 -3.26 -13.50 30.18
C ILE A 208 -1.89 -13.81 30.77
N GLU A 209 -1.86 -14.60 31.85
CA GLU A 209 -0.63 -15.26 32.29
C GLU A 209 -0.29 -16.37 31.30
N LEU A 210 0.87 -16.29 30.67
CA LEU A 210 1.44 -17.38 29.88
C LEU A 210 2.90 -17.57 30.28
N ASP A 211 3.14 -18.73 30.89
CA ASP A 211 4.46 -19.27 31.20
C ASP A 211 5.26 -19.53 29.91
N ASP A 212 6.58 -19.32 30.00
CA ASP A 212 7.64 -19.70 29.06
C ASP A 212 7.64 -19.05 27.65
N THR A 213 7.66 -17.71 27.60
CA THR A 213 8.14 -17.00 26.38
C THR A 213 9.65 -17.26 26.20
N PRO A 214 10.12 -17.77 25.05
CA PRO A 214 11.54 -18.01 24.84
C PRO A 214 12.35 -16.70 24.88
N CYS A 215 13.34 -16.63 25.76
CA CYS A 215 14.35 -15.57 25.77
C CYS A 215 15.39 -15.83 24.68
N PHE A 216 15.57 -14.88 23.77
CA PHE A 216 16.66 -14.93 22.79
C PHE A 216 17.93 -14.29 23.39
N CYS A 217 19.07 -14.99 23.33
CA CYS A 217 20.36 -14.51 23.82
C CYS A 217 20.84 -13.28 23.04
N PRO A 218 21.58 -12.32 23.61
CA PRO A 218 22.13 -11.18 22.84
C PRO A 218 22.95 -11.66 21.63
N LEU A 219 22.70 -11.08 20.45
CA LEU A 219 23.49 -11.35 19.25
C LEU A 219 24.90 -10.76 19.42
N ASP A 220 25.92 -11.56 19.08
CA ASP A 220 27.29 -11.11 18.90
C ASP A 220 27.45 -10.48 17.51
N ASP A 221 28.12 -9.32 17.44
CA ASP A 221 28.31 -8.52 16.22
C ASP A 221 28.90 -9.35 15.05
N GLU A 222 29.62 -10.44 15.34
CA GLU A 222 30.25 -11.33 14.36
C GLU A 222 29.28 -12.27 13.62
N LYS A 223 28.05 -12.53 14.13
CA LYS A 223 27.15 -13.54 13.54
C LYS A 223 26.22 -13.04 12.44
N LEU A 224 26.04 -11.73 12.26
CA LEU A 224 25.18 -11.19 11.20
C LEU A 224 25.96 -10.76 9.94
N GLU A 225 27.25 -10.42 10.06
CA GLU A 225 28.07 -9.97 8.92
C GLU A 225 28.42 -11.09 7.92
N ASN A 226 28.31 -12.37 8.32
CA ASN A 226 28.46 -13.50 7.40
C ASN A 226 27.21 -13.79 6.54
N LEU A 227 26.17 -12.95 6.59
CA LEU A 227 25.00 -13.02 5.70
C LEU A 227 25.16 -12.17 4.42
N ILE A 228 26.38 -11.72 4.10
CA ILE A 228 26.73 -11.30 2.74
C ILE A 228 26.88 -12.58 1.91
N LEU A 229 25.74 -13.16 1.54
CA LEU A 229 25.73 -14.03 0.37
C LEU A 229 26.04 -13.11 -0.81
N GLU A 230 27.17 -13.35 -1.49
CA GLU A 230 27.35 -12.90 -2.88
C GLU A 230 26.04 -13.18 -3.62
N ALA A 231 25.68 -12.34 -4.60
CA ALA A 231 24.38 -12.33 -5.30
C ALA A 231 24.02 -13.67 -5.99
N VAL A 232 23.77 -14.70 -5.19
CA VAL A 232 23.26 -15.99 -5.59
C VAL A 232 21.76 -15.80 -5.65
N PRO A 233 21.16 -15.99 -6.84
CA PRO A 233 19.71 -15.90 -6.95
C PRO A 233 19.07 -16.98 -6.06
N PHE A 234 18.04 -16.58 -5.31
CA PHE A 234 17.14 -17.47 -4.57
C PHE A 234 15.83 -17.58 -5.36
N PRO A 235 15.78 -18.35 -6.46
CA PRO A 235 14.60 -18.43 -7.33
C PRO A 235 13.34 -18.96 -6.63
N GLU A 236 13.50 -19.59 -5.47
CA GLU A 236 12.41 -20.04 -4.60
C GLU A 236 11.68 -18.88 -3.91
N VAL A 237 12.31 -17.70 -3.82
CA VAL A 237 11.69 -16.47 -3.34
C VAL A 237 10.85 -15.86 -4.46
N ASN A 238 9.68 -16.45 -4.70
CA ASN A 238 8.84 -16.13 -5.86
C ASN A 238 7.37 -15.89 -5.50
N THR A 239 7.02 -15.97 -4.21
CA THR A 239 5.64 -15.79 -3.77
C THR A 239 5.49 -14.40 -3.19
N GLN A 240 4.63 -13.58 -3.80
CA GLN A 240 4.36 -12.23 -3.32
C GLN A 240 3.23 -12.22 -2.29
N LEU A 241 3.42 -11.50 -1.19
CA LEU A 241 2.35 -11.25 -0.21
C LEU A 241 1.24 -10.43 -0.87
N LEU A 242 -0.03 -10.83 -0.66
CA LEU A 242 -1.19 -10.04 -1.09
C LEU A 242 -1.21 -8.67 -0.41
N ILE A 243 -1.74 -7.66 -1.09
CA ILE A 243 -1.80 -6.29 -0.56
C ILE A 243 -2.59 -6.19 0.76
N SER A 244 -3.52 -7.11 0.98
CA SER A 244 -4.24 -7.27 2.23
C SER A 244 -4.81 -8.68 2.34
N GLY A 245 -4.97 -9.14 3.57
CA GLY A 245 -5.68 -10.38 3.88
C GLY A 245 -6.37 -10.27 5.23
N THR A 246 -6.87 -11.40 5.74
CA THR A 246 -7.50 -11.43 7.06
C THR A 246 -6.51 -10.98 8.13
N GLY A 247 -6.83 -9.88 8.82
CA GLY A 247 -6.04 -9.36 9.94
C GLY A 247 -4.77 -8.58 9.58
N TYR A 248 -4.38 -8.49 8.31
CA TYR A 248 -3.17 -7.76 7.88
C TYR A 248 -3.37 -6.88 6.64
N TYR A 249 -2.51 -5.88 6.48
CA TYR A 249 -2.32 -5.11 5.25
C TYR A 249 -0.83 -4.92 4.95
N SER A 250 -0.45 -4.89 3.68
CA SER A 250 0.89 -4.48 3.26
C SER A 250 0.95 -2.95 3.22
N TYR A 251 2.03 -2.37 3.74
CA TYR A 251 2.28 -0.91 3.68
C TYR A 251 3.55 -0.55 2.91
N ALA A 252 4.23 -1.54 2.33
CA ALA A 252 5.44 -1.31 1.57
C ALA A 252 5.14 -0.33 0.43
N LEU A 253 5.89 0.78 0.39
CA LEU A 253 5.81 1.78 -0.69
C LEU A 253 6.10 1.16 -2.07
N PHE A 254 6.82 0.03 -2.08
CA PHE A 254 7.13 -0.76 -3.27
C PHE A 254 6.89 -2.25 -2.98
N ARG A 255 6.01 -2.86 -3.76
CA ARG A 255 5.67 -4.30 -3.64
C ARG A 255 6.80 -5.22 -4.12
N GLU A 256 7.82 -4.65 -4.76
CA GLU A 256 9.06 -5.31 -5.19
C GLU A 256 9.86 -5.92 -4.03
N LYS A 257 9.60 -5.51 -2.78
CA LYS A 257 10.19 -6.08 -1.56
C LYS A 257 9.20 -6.92 -0.75
N GLN A 258 8.14 -7.44 -1.37
CA GLN A 258 7.10 -8.25 -0.72
C GLN A 258 7.11 -9.72 -1.18
N PHE A 259 8.24 -10.21 -1.68
CA PHE A 259 8.40 -11.60 -2.07
C PHE A 259 9.03 -12.39 -0.93
N GLY A 260 8.49 -13.57 -0.66
CA GLY A 260 9.04 -14.53 0.28
C GLY A 260 9.07 -15.92 -0.33
N LEU A 261 9.54 -16.88 0.47
CA LEU A 261 9.22 -18.28 0.21
C LEU A 261 7.70 -18.49 0.36
N PRO A 262 7.10 -19.47 -0.34
CA PRO A 262 5.69 -19.80 -0.19
C PRO A 262 5.27 -20.00 1.28
N GLU A 263 6.11 -20.65 2.07
CA GLU A 263 5.91 -20.92 3.49
C GLU A 263 5.96 -19.64 4.34
N THR A 264 6.84 -18.69 3.99
CA THR A 264 6.91 -17.38 4.65
C THR A 264 5.63 -16.60 4.44
N ILE A 265 5.12 -16.56 3.21
CA ILE A 265 3.85 -15.89 2.90
C ILE A 265 2.69 -16.57 3.63
N LYS A 266 2.66 -17.90 3.65
CA LYS A 266 1.66 -18.67 4.40
C LYS A 266 1.73 -18.40 5.91
N ALA A 267 2.92 -18.24 6.48
CA ALA A 267 3.10 -17.89 7.89
C ALA A 267 2.54 -16.50 8.19
N ILE A 268 2.80 -15.50 7.34
CA ILE A 268 2.23 -14.14 7.47
C ILE A 268 0.69 -14.18 7.42
N GLU A 269 0.12 -14.95 6.48
CA GLU A 269 -1.33 -15.10 6.37
C GLU A 269 -1.95 -15.77 7.60
N GLU A 270 -1.26 -16.77 8.18
CA GLU A 270 -1.70 -17.44 9.41
C GLU A 270 -1.62 -16.51 10.62
N ILE A 271 -0.53 -15.75 10.77
CA ILE A 271 -0.37 -14.71 11.78
C ILE A 271 -1.52 -13.69 11.68
N GLY A 272 -1.86 -13.25 10.46
CA GLY A 272 -2.99 -12.36 10.23
C GLY A 272 -4.33 -12.96 10.67
N LYS A 273 -4.60 -14.24 10.34
CA LYS A 273 -5.82 -14.94 10.76
C LYS A 273 -5.91 -15.07 12.28
N MET A 274 -4.82 -15.50 12.94
CA MET A 274 -4.75 -15.62 14.39
C MET A 274 -4.96 -14.26 15.07
N TRP A 275 -4.28 -13.23 14.57
CA TRP A 275 -4.44 -11.86 15.05
C TRP A 275 -5.89 -11.40 14.97
N PHE A 276 -6.53 -11.60 13.82
CA PHE A 276 -7.93 -11.22 13.61
C PHE A 276 -8.91 -11.95 14.54
N GLN A 277 -8.66 -13.23 14.84
CA GLN A 277 -9.51 -13.99 15.77
C GLN A 277 -9.51 -13.38 17.17
N ASN A 278 -8.36 -12.88 17.62
CA ASN A 278 -8.18 -12.25 18.93
C ASN A 278 -8.51 -10.73 18.92
N HIS A 279 -8.49 -10.09 17.76
CA HIS A 279 -8.67 -8.64 17.58
C HIS A 279 -9.74 -8.30 16.52
N ARG A 280 -10.95 -8.85 16.66
CA ARG A 280 -12.01 -8.76 15.63
C ARG A 280 -12.43 -7.32 15.27
N THR A 281 -12.26 -6.37 16.19
CA THR A 281 -12.56 -4.94 15.99
C THR A 281 -11.33 -4.09 15.69
N GLY A 282 -10.19 -4.73 15.42
CA GLY A 282 -8.91 -4.08 15.18
C GLY A 282 -8.00 -4.05 16.41
N PRO A 283 -6.75 -3.55 16.26
CA PRO A 283 -6.18 -2.99 15.03
C PRO A 283 -5.80 -4.08 14.00
N VAL A 284 -5.37 -3.66 12.80
CA VAL A 284 -4.90 -4.56 11.72
C VAL A 284 -3.37 -4.47 11.66
N ILE A 285 -2.67 -5.60 11.51
CA ILE A 285 -1.21 -5.60 11.48
C ILE A 285 -0.70 -5.11 10.13
N GLY A 286 0.33 -4.26 10.17
CA GLY A 286 1.00 -3.78 8.96
C GLY A 286 2.21 -4.65 8.66
N VAL A 287 2.31 -5.14 7.41
CA VAL A 287 3.45 -5.92 6.92
C VAL A 287 4.32 -5.06 5.99
N GLY A 288 5.60 -4.98 6.30
CA GLY A 288 6.68 -4.28 5.60
C GLY A 288 7.57 -5.26 4.86
N ASN A 289 8.85 -4.92 4.63
CA ASN A 289 9.72 -5.64 3.69
C ASN A 289 9.82 -7.15 4.01
N ILE A 290 9.95 -7.97 2.96
CA ILE A 290 10.19 -9.42 3.04
C ILE A 290 11.48 -9.78 2.30
N SER A 291 11.43 -9.74 0.96
CA SER A 291 12.57 -9.89 0.05
C SER A 291 12.15 -9.44 -1.37
N LYS A 292 13.11 -9.39 -2.29
CA LYS A 292 12.85 -9.26 -3.74
C LYS A 292 12.49 -10.58 -4.37
N ASN A 293 11.80 -10.54 -5.52
CA ASN A 293 11.60 -11.72 -6.36
C ASN A 293 12.96 -12.28 -6.80
N GLY A 294 13.18 -13.57 -6.62
CA GLY A 294 14.49 -14.20 -6.82
C GLY A 294 15.50 -13.91 -5.71
N GLY A 295 15.11 -13.26 -4.62
CA GLY A 295 15.96 -12.96 -3.47
C GLY A 295 17.11 -11.99 -3.74
N GLY A 296 18.18 -12.14 -2.96
CA GLY A 296 19.41 -11.35 -3.07
C GLY A 296 19.37 -10.01 -2.34
N PRO A 297 20.41 -9.17 -2.48
CA PRO A 297 20.58 -7.98 -1.64
C PRO A 297 19.40 -7.01 -1.67
N VAL A 298 18.95 -6.58 -0.47
CA VAL A 298 17.83 -5.63 -0.30
C VAL A 298 18.25 -4.35 0.43
N PRO A 299 19.08 -3.48 -0.18
CA PRO A 299 19.50 -2.23 0.44
C PRO A 299 18.32 -1.37 0.94
N PRO A 300 18.48 -0.66 2.08
CA PRO A 300 19.68 -0.61 2.92
C PRO A 300 19.83 -1.80 3.88
N HIS A 301 18.91 -2.77 3.90
CA HIS A 301 18.93 -3.90 4.82
C HIS A 301 20.02 -4.90 4.41
N SER A 302 20.77 -5.39 5.39
CA SER A 302 21.73 -6.49 5.22
C SER A 302 21.05 -7.87 5.20
N SER A 303 19.86 -7.98 5.79
CA SER A 303 18.94 -9.13 5.77
C SER A 303 17.97 -9.07 4.57
N HIS A 304 16.85 -9.80 4.61
CA HIS A 304 15.80 -9.82 3.58
C HIS A 304 16.20 -10.40 2.23
N GLN A 305 17.25 -11.21 2.17
CA GLN A 305 17.75 -11.73 0.90
C GLN A 305 17.16 -13.08 0.51
N THR A 306 16.71 -13.87 1.49
CA THR A 306 16.34 -15.28 1.31
C THR A 306 14.84 -15.52 1.39
N GLY A 307 14.03 -14.46 1.51
CA GLY A 307 12.57 -14.57 1.62
C GLY A 307 12.08 -15.17 2.94
N LEU A 308 12.91 -15.19 3.99
CA LEU A 308 12.60 -15.68 5.34
C LEU A 308 12.50 -14.58 6.41
N ASP A 309 12.84 -13.34 6.04
CA ASP A 309 12.72 -12.16 6.90
C ASP A 309 11.42 -11.41 6.57
N VAL A 310 10.79 -10.81 7.57
CA VAL A 310 9.62 -9.94 7.39
C VAL A 310 9.56 -8.84 8.44
N ASP A 311 9.29 -7.60 8.01
CA ASP A 311 9.04 -6.48 8.91
C ASP A 311 7.55 -6.39 9.28
N PHE A 312 7.25 -6.21 10.56
CA PHE A 312 5.91 -5.82 11.01
C PHE A 312 5.94 -4.44 11.68
N ARG A 313 4.94 -3.61 11.41
CA ARG A 313 4.81 -2.33 12.11
C ARG A 313 4.61 -2.52 13.60
N LEU A 314 5.16 -1.60 14.39
CA LEU A 314 4.72 -1.40 15.77
C LEU A 314 3.26 -0.92 15.81
N LEU A 315 2.55 -1.29 16.88
CA LEU A 315 1.11 -1.08 16.98
C LEU A 315 0.81 0.22 17.73
N ARG A 316 -0.18 0.97 17.24
CA ARG A 316 -0.61 2.24 17.83
C ARG A 316 -1.82 2.06 18.72
N THR A 317 -2.01 2.92 19.72
CA THR A 317 -3.22 3.00 20.56
C THR A 317 -4.42 3.51 19.77
N ASP A 318 -4.20 4.47 18.86
CA ASP A 318 -5.20 5.06 17.96
C ASP A 318 -5.63 4.17 16.78
N GLY A 319 -4.97 3.02 16.59
CA GLY A 319 -5.27 2.11 15.49
C GLY A 319 -4.92 2.65 14.09
N ALA A 320 -4.25 3.81 13.99
CA ALA A 320 -3.88 4.41 12.72
C ALA A 320 -2.88 3.52 11.96
N ARG A 321 -3.08 3.42 10.64
CA ARG A 321 -2.25 2.59 9.75
C ARG A 321 -1.03 3.36 9.22
N ILE A 322 -0.26 3.94 10.13
CA ILE A 322 0.94 4.74 9.84
C ILE A 322 2.11 4.27 10.71
N GLY A 323 3.34 4.46 10.23
CA GLY A 323 4.56 4.13 10.98
C GLY A 323 4.65 4.94 12.29
N ILE A 324 5.30 4.34 13.29
CA ILE A 324 5.46 4.87 14.64
C ILE A 324 6.77 4.35 15.24
N THR A 325 7.40 5.09 16.15
CA THR A 325 8.54 4.58 16.96
C THR A 325 8.07 4.16 18.35
N PHE A 326 8.79 3.26 19.03
CA PHE A 326 8.43 2.82 20.40
C PHE A 326 8.45 3.94 21.46
N ARG A 327 9.03 5.11 21.10
CA ARG A 327 9.10 6.31 21.93
C ARG A 327 7.90 7.25 21.75
N ASP A 328 7.06 7.03 20.74
CA ASP A 328 5.90 7.88 20.45
C ASP A 328 4.79 7.66 21.48
N PRO A 329 4.09 8.71 21.95
CA PRO A 329 3.02 8.58 22.95
C PRO A 329 1.82 7.74 22.48
N ASN A 330 1.63 7.57 21.16
CA ASN A 330 0.58 6.73 20.60
C ASN A 330 1.04 5.27 20.41
N TYR A 331 2.25 4.90 20.83
CA TYR A 331 2.74 3.53 20.76
C TYR A 331 2.05 2.66 21.81
N SER A 332 1.59 1.49 21.39
CA SER A 332 0.98 0.51 22.28
C SER A 332 1.94 -0.65 22.53
N LEU A 333 2.57 -0.62 23.69
CA LEU A 333 3.40 -1.72 24.19
C LEU A 333 2.61 -3.03 24.23
N ASN A 334 1.40 -3.00 24.80
CA ASN A 334 0.56 -4.20 24.97
C ASN A 334 0.15 -4.82 23.63
N ARG A 335 -0.31 -4.01 22.65
CA ARG A 335 -0.69 -4.53 21.33
C ARG A 335 0.51 -5.07 20.56
N THR A 336 1.68 -4.44 20.74
CA THR A 336 2.92 -4.91 20.11
C THR A 336 3.40 -6.21 20.75
N GLN A 337 3.32 -6.35 22.08
CA GLN A 337 3.62 -7.60 22.77
C GLN A 337 2.68 -8.73 22.32
N ASP A 338 1.39 -8.44 22.17
CA ASP A 338 0.44 -9.44 21.71
C ASP A 338 0.70 -9.86 20.26
N LEU A 339 1.18 -8.93 19.42
CA LEU A 339 1.61 -9.27 18.06
C LEU A 339 2.83 -10.20 18.10
N ILE A 340 3.81 -9.91 18.95
CA ILE A 340 4.97 -10.80 19.15
C ILE A 340 4.50 -12.19 19.58
N ASN A 341 3.58 -12.27 20.54
CA ASN A 341 3.03 -13.55 21.00
C ASN A 341 2.30 -14.28 19.86
N THR A 342 1.55 -13.57 19.03
CA THR A 342 0.87 -14.13 17.85
C THR A 342 1.88 -14.67 16.82
N ILE A 343 2.96 -13.92 16.57
CA ILE A 343 4.05 -14.32 15.67
C ILE A 343 4.75 -15.56 16.21
N LEU A 344 5.09 -15.61 17.50
CA LEU A 344 5.76 -16.77 18.10
C LEU A 344 4.90 -18.03 18.08
N ASN A 345 3.57 -17.90 18.18
CA ASN A 345 2.63 -19.02 18.20
C ASN A 345 2.12 -19.44 16.81
N ASN A 346 2.61 -18.82 15.73
CA ASN A 346 2.18 -19.21 14.38
C ASN A 346 2.53 -20.69 14.09
N SER A 347 1.63 -21.40 13.42
CA SER A 347 1.76 -22.85 13.20
C SER A 347 2.53 -23.23 11.93
N VAL A 348 3.04 -22.27 11.17
CA VAL A 348 3.61 -22.50 9.84
C VAL A 348 5.13 -22.54 9.86
N LEU A 349 5.77 -21.52 10.44
CA LEU A 349 7.23 -21.44 10.54
C LEU A 349 7.64 -21.02 11.95
N SER A 350 8.61 -21.75 12.51
CA SER A 350 9.23 -21.38 13.78
C SER A 350 10.03 -20.08 13.62
N VAL A 351 9.98 -19.24 14.63
CA VAL A 351 10.69 -17.95 14.65
C VAL A 351 12.11 -18.16 15.15
N GLN A 352 13.10 -17.73 14.37
CA GLN A 352 14.51 -17.77 14.74
C GLN A 352 14.87 -16.60 15.67
N LEU A 353 14.42 -15.39 15.33
CA LEU A 353 14.62 -14.18 16.12
C LEU A 353 13.59 -13.10 15.74
N ILE A 354 13.41 -12.15 16.65
CA ILE A 354 12.67 -10.90 16.43
C ILE A 354 13.54 -9.73 16.90
N LEU A 355 13.76 -8.72 16.07
CA LEU A 355 14.49 -7.50 16.45
C LEU A 355 13.55 -6.35 16.73
N CYS A 356 13.76 -5.66 17.85
CA CYS A 356 13.10 -4.42 18.23
C CYS A 356 13.89 -3.74 19.37
N ASN A 357 14.03 -2.42 19.33
CA ASN A 357 14.80 -1.67 20.34
C ASN A 357 14.02 -1.29 21.60
N ASP A 358 12.75 -1.67 21.72
CA ASP A 358 11.98 -1.50 22.94
C ASP A 358 12.31 -2.60 23.97
N ASP A 359 13.13 -2.26 24.96
CA ASP A 359 13.60 -3.17 26.02
C ASP A 359 12.50 -3.67 26.98
N ARG A 360 11.30 -3.09 26.87
CA ARG A 360 10.13 -3.50 27.64
C ARG A 360 9.45 -4.74 27.04
N LEU A 361 9.64 -4.99 25.73
CA LEU A 361 9.07 -6.15 25.04
C LEU A 361 9.81 -7.45 25.41
N LYS A 362 9.07 -8.56 25.43
CA LYS A 362 9.60 -9.93 25.65
C LYS A 362 9.66 -10.68 24.33
N GLY A 363 10.69 -11.51 24.16
CA GLY A 363 10.90 -12.28 22.94
C GLY A 363 11.52 -11.48 21.79
N VAL A 364 12.19 -10.36 22.07
CA VAL A 364 12.90 -9.53 21.08
C VAL A 364 14.37 -9.32 21.46
N GLN A 365 15.19 -8.96 20.48
CA GLN A 365 16.57 -8.51 20.66
C GLN A 365 16.75 -7.09 20.09
N PRO A 366 17.50 -6.20 20.76
CA PRO A 366 17.80 -4.89 20.20
C PRO A 366 18.82 -4.99 19.06
N TRP A 367 18.65 -4.15 18.03
CA TRP A 367 19.60 -3.97 16.93
C TRP A 367 19.46 -2.56 16.32
N PRO A 368 20.55 -1.87 15.95
CA PRO A 368 20.47 -0.54 15.35
C PRO A 368 19.47 -0.45 14.18
N GLY A 369 18.61 0.57 14.19
CA GLY A 369 17.60 0.79 13.13
C GLY A 369 16.21 0.19 13.39
N HIS A 370 16.00 -0.54 14.49
CA HIS A 370 14.72 -1.22 14.80
C HIS A 370 13.88 -0.49 15.85
N ASP A 371 13.80 0.85 15.74
CA ASP A 371 13.02 1.69 16.66
C ASP A 371 11.53 1.76 16.28
N ASP A 372 11.16 1.34 15.06
CA ASP A 372 9.85 1.59 14.44
C ASP A 372 9.15 0.37 13.83
N HIS A 373 9.76 -0.81 13.92
CA HIS A 373 9.21 -2.07 13.44
C HIS A 373 9.75 -3.27 14.24
N LEU A 374 9.10 -4.42 14.04
CA LEU A 374 9.59 -5.74 14.43
C LEU A 374 10.20 -6.38 13.18
N HIS A 375 11.51 -6.66 13.18
CA HIS A 375 12.13 -7.50 12.14
C HIS A 375 12.05 -8.95 12.59
N VAL A 376 11.31 -9.80 11.86
CA VAL A 376 11.14 -11.22 12.20
C VAL A 376 11.91 -12.06 11.20
N ARG A 377 12.71 -13.02 11.68
CA ARG A 377 13.30 -14.07 10.85
C ARG A 377 12.72 -15.42 11.21
N PHE A 378 12.26 -16.16 10.21
CA PHE A 378 11.83 -17.55 10.36
C PHE A 378 13.01 -18.52 10.19
N ILE A 379 12.90 -19.70 10.81
CA ILE A 379 13.85 -20.80 10.63
C ILE A 379 13.70 -21.39 9.23
N ASN A 380 14.83 -21.57 8.54
CA ASN A 380 14.86 -22.33 7.30
C ASN A 380 14.77 -23.84 7.61
N ASN A 381 13.63 -24.46 7.32
CA ASN A 381 13.43 -25.90 7.51
C ASN A 381 14.07 -26.76 6.39
N HIS A 382 14.73 -26.14 5.40
CA HIS A 382 15.36 -26.81 4.25
C HIS A 382 16.90 -26.93 4.35
N CYS A 383 17.49 -26.72 5.54
CA CYS A 383 18.92 -26.91 5.78
C CYS A 383 19.22 -28.03 6.76
#